data_AF-A0A0D8I9T3-F1
#
_entry.id   AF-A0A0D8I9T3-F1
#
_cell.length_a   1.000
_cell.length_b   1.000
_cell.length_c   1.000
_cell.angle_alpha   90.00
_cell.angle_beta   90.00
_cell.angle_gamma   90.00
#
_symmetry.space_group_name_H-M   'P 1'
#
loop_
_entity.id
_entity.type
_entity.pdbx_description
1 polymer ?
#
loop_
_entity_poly.entity_id
_entity_poly.type
_entity_poly.pdbx_seq_one_letter_code
_entity_poly.pdbx_strand_id
1 'polypeptide(L)' 'MEDKLSKCPNCHETTIGKISRTTYFCRNCYVEIVYKKGRICVCKHNEDGRMIDNIRFKKFVY' A
#
# COMPACT_ATOMS: atom_id res chain seq x y z
N MET A 1 -15.08 -9.90 10.34
CA MET A 1 -14.98 -9.25 9.02
C MET A 1 -13.89 -8.20 9.15
N GLU A 2 -12.63 -8.61 9.00
CA GLU A 2 -11.48 -7.79 9.40
C GLU A 2 -10.73 -7.28 8.16
N ASP A 3 -10.53 -5.96 8.15
CA ASP A 3 -9.74 -5.16 7.21
C ASP A 3 -8.27 -5.63 7.34
N LYS A 4 -7.93 -6.74 6.67
CA LYS A 4 -6.66 -7.48 6.83
C LYS A 4 -5.50 -6.77 6.12
N LEU A 5 -5.22 -5.54 6.52
CA LEU A 5 -3.94 -4.89 6.24
C LEU A 5 -3.45 -4.16 7.48
N SER A 6 -3.18 -4.93 8.54
CA SER A 6 -2.58 -4.41 9.77
C SER A 6 -1.08 -4.19 9.64
N LYS A 7 -0.45 -4.66 8.56
CA LYS A 7 1.00 -4.55 8.30
C LYS A 7 1.30 -4.19 6.86
N CYS A 8 2.24 -3.28 6.65
CA CYS A 8 2.66 -2.86 5.33
C CYS A 8 3.32 -4.04 4.60
N PRO A 9 2.90 -4.40 3.38
CA PRO A 9 3.54 -5.49 2.64
C PRO A 9 4.97 -5.17 2.18
N ASN A 10 5.38 -3.89 2.24
CA ASN A 10 6.72 -3.46 1.84
C ASN A 10 7.73 -3.49 3.00
N CYS A 11 7.36 -2.94 4.17
CA CYS A 11 8.26 -2.86 5.33
C CYS A 11 7.77 -3.65 6.56
N HIS A 12 6.64 -4.36 6.46
CA HIS A 12 6.01 -5.16 7.53
C HIS A 12 5.58 -4.39 8.79
N GLU A 13 5.64 -3.06 8.75
CA GLU A 13 5.24 -2.18 9.85
C GLU A 13 3.73 -2.05 10.01
N THR A 14 3.28 -1.84 11.25
CA THR A 14 1.86 -1.63 11.57
C THR A 14 1.40 -0.18 11.37
N THR A 15 2.32 0.73 11.04
CA THR A 15 2.09 2.16 10.81
C THR A 15 1.54 2.46 9.41
N ILE A 16 0.47 1.76 9.01
CA ILE A 16 -0.27 2.05 7.78
C ILE A 16 -1.51 2.89 8.10
N GLY A 17 -1.67 4.02 7.41
CA GLY A 17 -2.87 4.83 7.45
C GLY A 17 -3.82 4.46 6.31
N LYS A 18 -5.12 4.40 6.58
CA LYS A 18 -6.15 4.28 5.53
C LYS A 18 -6.45 5.67 4.96
N ILE A 19 -6.13 5.89 3.68
CA ILE A 19 -6.47 7.15 2.96
C ILE A 19 -7.88 7.06 2.39
N SER A 20 -8.29 5.87 1.94
CA SER A 20 -9.61 5.65 1.33
C SER A 20 -10.10 4.23 1.58
N ARG A 21 -11.33 3.92 1.17
CA ARG A 21 -11.93 2.58 1.33
C ARG A 21 -11.04 1.46 0.79
N THR A 22 -10.26 1.75 -0.25
CA THR A 22 -9.37 0.80 -0.92
C THR A 22 -7.92 1.25 -0.98
N THR A 23 -7.57 2.41 -0.41
CA THR A 23 -6.22 2.99 -0.52
C THR A 23 -5.64 3.19 0.86
N TYR A 24 -4.40 2.75 1.04
CA TYR A 24 -3.66 2.78 2.28
C TYR A 24 -2.30 3.41 2.01
N PHE A 25 -1.71 4.04 3.01
CA PHE A 25 -0.41 4.67 2.90
C PHE A 25 0.43 4.35 4.13
N CYS A 26 1.63 3.82 3.92
CA CYS A 26 2.55 3.54 5.00
C CYS A 26 3.42 4.77 5.26
N ARG A 27 3.33 5.32 6.47
CA ARG A 27 4.16 6.48 6.86
C ARG A 27 5.63 6.12 7.07
N ASN A 28 5.94 4.85 7.34
CA ASN A 28 7.30 4.42 7.63
C ASN A 28 8.17 4.27 6.36
N CYS A 29 7.59 3.81 5.25
CA CYS A 29 8.33 3.60 4.01
C CYS A 29 7.78 4.40 2.82
N TYR A 30 6.89 5.35 3.09
CA TYR A 30 6.31 6.28 2.11
C TYR A 30 5.68 5.57 0.89
N VAL A 31 5.09 4.39 1.11
CA VAL A 31 4.40 3.65 0.04
C VAL A 31 2.89 3.84 0.12
N GLU A 32 2.30 4.16 -1.01
CA GLU A 32 0.86 4.12 -1.21
C GLU A 32 0.46 2.75 -1.75
N ILE A 33 -0.59 2.16 -1.20
CA ILE A 33 -1.08 0.81 -1.49
C ILE A 33 -2.54 0.95 -1.91
N VAL A 34 -2.85 0.64 -3.17
CA VAL A 34 -4.18 0.77 -3.76
C VAL A 34 -4.72 -0.61 -4.10
N TYR A 35 -5.84 -0.98 -3.50
CA TYR A 35 -6.62 -2.17 -3.81
C TYR A 35 -7.64 -1.85 -4.91
N LYS A 36 -7.57 -2.52 -6.05
CA LYS A 36 -8.60 -2.41 -7.09
C LYS A 36 -9.02 -3.80 -7.54
N LYS A 37 -10.25 -4.20 -7.22
CA LYS A 37 -10.94 -5.40 -7.75
C LYS A 37 -9.98 -6.60 -7.96
N GLY A 38 -9.30 -7.03 -6.89
CA GLY A 38 -8.37 -8.17 -6.91
C GLY A 38 -6.93 -7.87 -7.37
N ARG A 39 -6.58 -6.60 -7.60
CA ARG A 39 -5.21 -6.15 -7.87
C ARG A 39 -4.72 -5.22 -6.76
N ILE A 40 -3.43 -5.29 -6.46
CA ILE A 40 -2.75 -4.42 -5.50
C ILE A 40 -1.70 -3.61 -6.26
N CYS A 41 -1.84 -2.29 -6.27
CA CYS A 41 -0.80 -1.41 -6.78
C CYS A 41 -0.08 -0.80 -5.59
N VAL A 42 1.25 -0.81 -5.58
CA VAL A 42 2.06 -0.14 -4.56
C VAL A 42 2.91 0.93 -5.23
N CYS A 43 2.72 2.18 -4.87
CA CYS A 43 3.49 3.31 -5.39
C CYS A 43 4.43 3.79 -4.28
N LYS A 44 5.73 3.60 -4.47
CA LYS A 44 6.74 4.08 -3.52
C LYS A 44 7.05 5.54 -3.81
N HIS A 45 6.99 6.35 -2.77
CA HIS A 45 7.42 7.73 -2.77
C HIS A 45 8.70 7.86 -1.95
N ASN A 46 9.48 8.89 -2.23
CA ASN A 46 10.52 9.35 -1.34
C ASN A 46 9.94 10.21 -0.21
N GLU A 47 10.77 10.54 0.77
CA GLU A 47 10.46 11.44 1.89
C GLU A 47 9.87 12.79 1.44
N ASP A 48 10.32 13.31 0.29
CA ASP A 48 9.84 14.55 -0.34
C ASP A 48 8.47 14.39 -1.04
N GLY A 49 7.88 13.19 -1.03
CA GLY A 49 6.61 12.88 -1.68
C GLY A 49 6.73 12.64 -3.19
N ARG A 50 7.93 12.65 -3.76
CA ARG A 50 8.15 12.26 -5.17
C ARG A 50 8.01 10.76 -5.35
N MET A 51 7.19 10.34 -6.32
CA MET A 51 7.06 8.94 -6.70
C MET A 51 8.38 8.45 -7.31
N ILE A 52 8.98 7.43 -6.69
CA ILE A 52 10.24 6.84 -7.14
C ILE A 52 10.04 5.48 -7.81
N ASP A 53 9.02 4.72 -7.43
CA ASP A 53 8.81 3.39 -7.97
C ASP A 53 7.33 3.02 -8.02
N ASN A 54 6.92 2.37 -9.12
CA ASN A 54 5.57 1.83 -9.31
C ASN A 54 5.62 0.32 -9.24
N ILE A 55 5.61 -0.21 -8.01
CA ILE A 55 5.61 -1.64 -7.75
C ILE A 55 4.18 -2.17 -7.89
N ARG A 56 3.86 -2.67 -9.09
CA ARG A 56 2.60 -3.38 -9.34
C ARG A 56 2.70 -4.82 -8.83
N PHE A 57 2.12 -5.09 -7.67
CA PHE A 57 2.02 -6.47 -7.18
C PHE A 57 0.93 -7.24 -7.93
N LYS A 58 1.25 -8.48 -8.31
CA LYS A 58 0.35 -9.34 -9.10
C LYS A 58 -0.96 -9.60 -8.37
N LYS A 59 -2.00 -9.72 -9.20
CA LYS A 59 -3.40 -10.06 -8.90
C LYS A 59 -3.49 -11.13 -7.79
N PHE A 60 -4.18 -10.80 -6.68
CA PHE A 60 -4.73 -11.85 -5.82
C PHE A 60 -5.86 -12.50 -6.65
N VAL A 61 -5.53 -13.64 -7.26
CA VAL A 61 -6.55 -14.54 -7.80
C VAL A 61 -7.17 -15.19 -6.57
N TYR A 62 -8.37 -14.73 -6.20
CA TYR A 62 -9.27 -15.49 -5.33
C TYR A 62 -9.90 -16.60 -6.15
#